data_AF-A0A535RR71-F1
#
_entry.id   AF-A0A535RR71-F1
#
_cell.length_a   1.000
_cell.length_b   1.000
_cell.length_c   1.000
_cell.angle_alpha   90.00
_cell.angle_beta   90.00
_cell.angle_gamma   90.00
#
_symmetry.space_group_name_H-M   'P 1'
#
loop_
_entity.id
_entity.type
_entity.pdbx_description
1 polymer ?
#
loop_
_entity_poly.entity_id
_entity_poly.type
_entity_poly.pdbx_seq_one_letter_code
_entity_poly.pdbx_strand_id
1 'polypeptide(L)'
;MLVALITITPIGITGAFPAITQPLLLLAGIGSSVIPYVSDQLAMARLPRATFALLLSLLPASAALIGILVLHQIPRWIEIAGILLVAGGVALHRETEAAPRKPAKSM
;
A
#
# COMPACT_ATOMS: atom_id res chain seq x y z
N MET A 1 -3.40 2.29 -16.21
CA MET A 1 -4.68 3.03 -16.04
C MET A 1 -5.64 2.86 -17.21
N LEU A 2 -5.24 3.02 -18.47
CA LEU A 2 -6.13 2.83 -19.64
C LEU A 2 -6.81 1.44 -19.71
N VAL A 3 -6.06 0.36 -19.47
CA VAL A 3 -6.63 -1.00 -19.47
C VAL A 3 -7.71 -1.15 -18.38
N ALA A 4 -7.41 -0.71 -17.15
CA ALA A 4 -8.37 -0.71 -16.04
C ALA A 4 -9.59 0.18 -16.34
N LEU A 5 -9.39 1.35 -16.96
CA LEU A 5 -10.48 2.24 -17.36
C LEU A 5 -11.44 1.52 -18.32
N ILE A 6 -10.93 0.80 -19.31
CA ILE A 6 -11.77 0.16 -20.32
C ILE A 6 -12.41 -1.13 -19.77
N THR A 7 -11.69 -1.88 -18.94
CA THR A 7 -12.14 -3.21 -18.48
C THR A 7 -12.97 -3.18 -17.20
N ILE A 8 -12.65 -2.28 -16.26
CA ILE A 8 -13.24 -2.27 -14.91
C ILE A 8 -14.34 -1.20 -14.80
N THR A 9 -14.18 -0.03 -15.43
CA THR A 9 -15.16 1.07 -15.35
C THR A 9 -16.57 0.66 -15.77
N PRO A 10 -16.80 -0.11 -16.85
CA PRO A 10 -18.16 -0.52 -17.23
C PRO A 10 -18.88 -1.30 -16.12
N ILE A 11 -18.13 -2.06 -15.32
CA ILE A 11 -18.65 -2.88 -14.22
C ILE A 11 -18.93 -1.99 -13.00
N GLY A 12 -18.02 -1.06 -12.68
CA GLY A 12 -18.12 -0.22 -11.50
C GLY A 12 -19.04 1.00 -11.64
N ILE A 13 -19.24 1.52 -12.85
CA ILE A 13 -19.91 2.82 -13.06
C ILE A 13 -21.41 2.78 -12.75
N THR A 14 -22.05 1.63 -12.97
CA THR A 14 -23.47 1.44 -12.66
C THR A 14 -23.73 1.48 -11.16
N GLY A 15 -22.84 0.87 -10.34
CA GLY A 15 -22.90 0.93 -8.88
C GLY A 15 -22.44 2.27 -8.30
N ALA A 16 -21.56 3.00 -9.00
CA ALA A 16 -21.04 4.29 -8.55
C ALA A 16 -21.99 5.47 -8.82
N PHE A 17 -23.00 5.29 -9.67
CA PHE A 17 -23.92 6.36 -10.11
C PHE A 17 -24.52 7.19 -8.97
N PRO A 18 -25.02 6.59 -7.86
CA PRO A 18 -25.54 7.36 -6.73
C PRO A 18 -24.49 8.25 -6.08
N ALA A 19 -23.24 7.79 -5.99
CA ALA A 19 -22.15 8.51 -5.36
C ALA A 19 -21.70 9.73 -6.18
N ILE A 20 -21.84 9.69 -7.51
CA ILE A 20 -21.49 10.80 -8.40
C ILE A 20 -22.40 12.02 -8.17
N THR A 21 -23.64 11.79 -7.76
CA THR A 21 -24.61 12.87 -7.49
C THR A 21 -24.44 13.52 -6.11
N GLN A 22 -23.59 12.97 -5.25
CA GLN A 22 -23.42 13.41 -3.86
C GLN A 22 -22.07 14.12 -3.68
N PRO A 23 -22.04 15.46 -3.54
CA PRO A 23 -20.80 16.23 -3.45
C PRO A 23 -19.89 15.78 -2.30
N LEU A 24 -20.48 15.35 -1.17
CA LEU A 24 -19.73 14.89 -0.02
C LEU A 24 -18.98 13.59 -0.30
N LEU A 25 -19.58 12.65 -1.04
CA LEU A 25 -18.92 11.39 -1.41
C LEU A 25 -17.82 11.62 -2.44
N LEU A 26 -18.02 12.57 -3.37
CA LEU A 26 -16.96 12.99 -4.29
C LEU A 26 -15.77 13.58 -3.53
N LEU A 27 -16.01 14.50 -2.59
CA LEU A 27 -14.96 15.09 -1.76
C LEU A 27 -14.24 14.04 -0.92
N ALA A 28 -14.98 13.10 -0.31
CA ALA A 28 -14.39 12.00 0.46
C ALA A 28 -13.51 11.10 -0.41
N GLY A 29 -13.97 10.76 -1.62
CA GLY A 29 -13.17 9.98 -2.58
C GLY A 29 -11.91 10.70 -3.04
N ILE A 30 -12.02 11.99 -3.35
CA ILE A 30 -10.87 12.83 -3.72
C ILE A 30 -9.88 12.89 -2.56
N GLY A 31 -10.33 13.19 -1.35
CA GLY A 31 -9.47 13.25 -0.16
C GLY A 31 -8.77 11.91 0.10
N SER A 32 -9.50 10.81 0.01
CA SER A 32 -8.98 9.46 0.23
C SER A 32 -7.91 9.04 -0.80
N SER A 33 -7.86 9.66 -1.98
CA SER A 33 -6.86 9.35 -2.99
C SER A 33 -5.72 10.37 -3.03
N VAL A 34 -6.05 11.67 -2.94
CA VAL A 34 -5.07 12.76 -3.05
C VAL A 34 -4.13 12.78 -1.86
N ILE A 35 -4.65 12.63 -0.64
CA ILE A 35 -3.83 12.67 0.57
C ILE A 35 -2.75 11.59 0.55
N PRO A 36 -3.06 10.28 0.43
CA PRO A 36 -2.02 9.27 0.43
C PRO A 36 -1.09 9.39 -0.77
N TYR A 37 -1.59 9.78 -1.95
CA TYR A 37 -0.73 9.96 -3.12
C TYR A 37 0.29 11.09 -2.90
N VAL A 38 -0.13 12.24 -2.40
CA VAL A 38 0.79 13.35 -2.10
C VAL A 38 1.79 12.93 -1.01
N SER A 39 1.33 12.25 0.04
CA SER A 39 2.21 11.72 1.08
C SER A 39 3.27 10.76 0.51
N ASP A 40 2.88 9.84 -0.37
CA ASP A 40 3.80 8.91 -1.04
C ASP A 40 4.82 9.65 -1.91
N GLN A 41 4.37 10.62 -2.70
CA GLN A 41 5.26 11.41 -3.56
C GLN A 41 6.28 12.21 -2.74
N LEU A 42 5.85 12.81 -1.63
CA LEU A 42 6.74 13.50 -0.71
C LEU A 42 7.71 12.54 0.00
N ALA A 43 7.24 11.34 0.37
CA ALA A 43 8.07 10.31 0.97
C ALA A 43 9.15 9.82 -0.01
N MET A 44 8.80 9.54 -1.27
CA MET A 44 9.76 9.15 -2.31
C MET A 44 10.77 10.27 -2.59
N ALA A 45 10.36 11.53 -2.54
CA ALA A 45 11.25 12.67 -2.74
C ALA A 45 12.24 12.90 -1.59
N ARG A 46 11.95 12.40 -0.38
CA ARG A 46 12.71 12.74 0.85
C ARG A 46 13.40 11.55 1.52
N LEU A 47 12.90 10.33 1.34
CA LEU A 47 13.40 9.14 2.03
C LEU A 47 14.30 8.29 1.12
N PRO A 48 15.30 7.59 1.69
CA PRO A 48 16.01 6.54 0.98
C PRO A 48 15.06 5.45 0.49
N ARG A 49 15.35 4.86 -0.68
CA ARG A 49 14.53 3.81 -1.31
C ARG A 49 14.23 2.64 -0.36
N ALA A 50 15.23 2.20 0.41
CA ALA A 50 15.06 1.12 1.37
C ALA A 50 14.04 1.48 2.47
N THR A 51 14.11 2.69 3.03
CA THR A 51 13.16 3.14 4.05
C THR A 51 11.74 3.22 3.51
N PHE A 52 11.56 3.80 2.32
CA PHE A 52 10.23 3.87 1.69
C PHE A 52 9.66 2.47 1.41
N ALA A 53 10.49 1.54 0.88
CA ALA A 53 10.07 0.17 0.64
C ALA A 53 9.68 -0.57 1.93
N LEU A 54 10.37 -0.30 3.05
CA LEU A 54 10.02 -0.83 4.36
C LEU A 54 8.70 -0.26 4.89
N LEU A 55 8.44 1.04 4.71
CA LEU A 55 7.14 1.62 5.08
C LEU A 55 6.01 1.02 4.23
N LEU A 56 6.24 0.87 2.93
CA LEU A 56 5.26 0.30 2.01
C LEU A 56 4.97 -1.17 2.34
N SER A 57 5.95 -1.93 2.83
CA SER A 57 5.75 -3.33 3.19
C SER A 57 4.98 -3.53 4.50
N LEU A 58 4.90 -2.50 5.34
CA LEU A 58 4.08 -2.47 6.56
C LEU A 58 2.61 -2.10 6.29
N LEU A 59 2.25 -1.70 5.06
CA LEU A 59 0.86 -1.35 4.73
C LEU A 59 -0.15 -2.46 5.05
N PRO A 60 0.08 -3.75 4.70
CA PRO A 60 -0.91 -4.80 4.96
C PRO A 60 -1.21 -4.99 6.44
N ALA A 61 -0.17 -4.94 7.28
CA ALA A 61 -0.32 -5.04 8.73
C ALA A 61 -1.05 -3.82 9.29
N SER A 62 -0.66 -2.62 8.85
CA SER A 62 -1.32 -1.36 9.26
C SER A 62 -2.79 -1.33 8.82
N ALA A 63 -3.09 -1.76 7.60
CA ALA A 63 -4.44 -1.81 7.06
C ALA A 63 -5.33 -2.78 7.85
N ALA A 64 -4.82 -3.96 8.22
CA ALA A 64 -5.54 -4.90 9.06
C ALA A 64 -5.82 -4.31 10.45
N LEU A 65 -4.83 -3.65 11.07
CA LEU A 65 -5.02 -2.96 12.36
C LEU A 65 -6.09 -1.88 12.28
N ILE A 66 -6.04 -1.02 11.25
CA ILE A 66 -7.07 0.01 11.05
C ILE A 66 -8.44 -0.63 10.77
N GLY A 67 -8.51 -1.72 10.03
CA GLY A 67 -9.74 -2.49 9.80
C GLY A 67 -10.36 -3.03 11.08
N ILE A 68 -9.53 -3.53 12.00
CA ILE A 68 -9.98 -3.95 13.34
C ILE A 68 -10.47 -2.75 14.15
N LEU A 69 -9.70 -1.66 14.19
CA LEU A 69 -9.99 -0.51 15.07
C LEU A 69 -11.18 0.33 14.61
N VAL A 70 -11.29 0.57 13.30
CA VAL A 70 -12.28 1.50 12.73
C VAL A 70 -13.51 0.75 12.23
N LEU A 71 -13.32 -0.43 11.63
CA LEU A 71 -14.41 -1.21 11.05
C LEU A 71 -14.82 -2.42 11.91
N HIS A 72 -14.14 -2.69 13.03
CA HIS A 72 -14.39 -3.85 13.89
C HIS A 72 -14.32 -5.20 13.15
N GLN A 73 -13.47 -5.28 12.13
CA GLN A 73 -13.30 -6.46 11.29
C GLN A 73 -12.20 -7.36 11.83
N ILE A 74 -12.55 -8.53 12.33
CA ILE A 74 -11.54 -9.52 12.77
C ILE A 74 -11.03 -10.26 11.53
N PRO A 75 -9.73 -10.14 11.18
CA PRO A 75 -9.17 -10.80 10.01
C PRO A 75 -9.24 -12.31 10.17
N ARG A 76 -9.60 -12.98 9.09
CA ARG A 76 -9.64 -14.44 8.97
C ARG A 76 -8.23 -15.00 8.95
N TRP A 77 -8.10 -16.29 9.26
CA TRP A 77 -6.82 -17.01 9.24
C TRP A 77 -6.06 -16.88 7.92
N ILE A 78 -6.77 -16.82 6.78
CA ILE A 78 -6.17 -16.65 5.46
C ILE A 78 -5.52 -15.26 5.29
N GLU A 79 -6.15 -14.21 5.84
CA GLU A 79 -5.66 -12.83 5.76
C GLU A 79 -4.45 -12.65 6.65
N ILE A 80 -4.49 -13.23 7.87
CA ILE A 80 -3.35 -13.28 8.78
C ILE A 80 -2.17 -13.99 8.14
N ALA A 81 -2.40 -15.16 7.52
CA ALA A 81 -1.36 -15.89 6.80
C ALA A 81 -0.75 -15.05 5.66
N GLY A 82 -1.57 -14.35 4.88
CA GLY A 82 -1.10 -13.43 3.84
C GLY A 82 -0.22 -12.31 4.37
N ILE A 83 -0.62 -11.67 5.48
CA ILE A 83 0.18 -10.61 6.14
C ILE A 83 1.51 -11.17 6.63
N LEU A 84 1.51 -12.35 7.26
CA LEU A 84 2.73 -13.01 7.73
C LEU A 84 3.67 -13.39 6.59
N LEU A 85 3.15 -13.84 5.44
CA LEU A 85 3.94 -14.12 4.24
C LEU A 85 4.62 -12.86 3.71
N VAL A 86 3.89 -11.74 3.63
CA VAL A 86 4.49 -10.45 3.23
C VAL A 86 5.58 -10.03 4.22
N ALA A 87 5.31 -10.10 5.53
CA ALA A 87 6.29 -9.76 6.56
C ALA A 87 7.56 -10.63 6.49
N GLY A 88 7.39 -11.94 6.27
CA GLY A 88 8.50 -12.88 6.07
C GLY A 88 9.33 -12.57 4.82
N GLY A 89 8.67 -12.26 3.70
CA GLY A 89 9.35 -11.87 2.46
C GLY A 89 10.22 -10.62 2.64
N VAL A 90 9.74 -9.64 3.41
CA VAL A 90 10.50 -8.42 3.74
C VAL A 90 11.70 -8.75 4.62
N ALA A 91 11.51 -9.56 5.66
CA ALA A 91 12.59 -9.94 6.57
C ALA A 91 13.74 -10.62 5.83
N LEU A 92 13.42 -11.58 4.95
CA LEU A 92 14.39 -12.28 4.10
C LEU A 92 15.13 -11.34 3.15
N HIS A 93 14.43 -10.36 2.56
CA HIS A 93 15.04 -9.41 1.64
C HIS A 93 16.07 -8.50 2.33
N ARG A 94 15.82 -8.10 3.58
CA ARG A 94 16.76 -7.26 4.35
C ARG A 94 18.07 -7.94 4.65
N GLU A 95 18.05 -9.24 4.94
CA GLU A 95 19.28 -10.02 5.20
C GLU A 95 20.20 -10.07 3.98
N THR A 96 19.61 -10.05 2.78
CA THR A 96 20.37 -10.09 1.52
C THR A 96 21.14 -8.78 1.26
N GLU A 97 20.56 -7.62 1.58
CA GLU A 97 21.28 -6.33 1.44
C GLU A 97 22.33 -6.09 2.55
N ALA A 98 22.20 -6.72 3.72
CA ALA A 98 23.11 -6.56 4.85
C ALA A 98 24.43 -7.36 4.72
N ALA A 99 24.58 -8.20 3.68
CA ALA A 99 25.80 -8.98 3.48
C ALA A 99 27.00 -8.06 3.19
N PRO A 100 28.12 -8.18 3.95
CA PRO A 100 29.22 -7.22 3.87
C PRO A 100 29.88 -7.23 2.50
N ARG A 101 29.93 -6.07 1.86
CA ARG A 101 30.69 -5.85 0.62
C ARG A 101 32.17 -6.03 0.95
N LYS A 102 32.73 -7.18 0.55
CA LYS A 102 34.16 -7.50 0.70
C LYS A 102 34.98 -6.34 0.12
N PRO A 103 35.90 -5.70 0.88
CA PRO A 103 36.68 -4.59 0.35
C PRO A 103 37.53 -5.11 -0.81
N ALA A 104 37.39 -4.47 -1.97
CA ALA A 104 38.22 -4.74 -3.13
C ALA A 104 39.67 -4.44 -2.74
N LYS A 105 40.50 -5.49 -2.71
CA LYS A 105 41.92 -5.42 -2.42
C LYS A 105 42.55 -4.45 -3.42
N SER A 106 43.08 -3.33 -2.94
CA SER A 106 43.91 -2.43 -3.74
C SER A 106 45.16 -3.18 -4.21
N MET A 107 45.38 -3.22 -5.52
CA MET A 107 46.68 -3.46 -6.14
C MET A 107 47.10 -2.19 -6.86
#